data_AF-A0A2E1AT72-F1
#
_entry.id   AF-A0A2E1AT72-F1
#
_cell.length_a   1.000
_cell.length_b   1.000
_cell.length_c   1.000
_cell.angle_alpha   90.00
_cell.angle_beta   90.00
_cell.angle_gamma   90.00
#
_symmetry.space_group_name_H-M   'P 1'
#
loop_
_entity.id
_entity.type
_entity.pdbx_description
1 polymer ?
#
loop_
_entity_poly.entity_id
_entity_poly.type
_entity_poly.pdbx_seq_one_letter_code
_entity_poly.pdbx_strand_id
1 'polypeptide(L)'
;MSASFFSIDFFLDQFYLPLYLLTWIISLLRYRRFFDTALKYLPILIIYTFFTELLGYFIKYNDEFQFFSDGRYAWHNVIIYNIYQVVFFIFFFEVYRKLVQNPAIKKQIHYLSIFCLLTYVVNAIFLNPLHNQMTYAHIIGSGIMLYILTIYFREKYLEESPYPLKFNLMFWISSGLTVFYTLFPLISIIYLLNLNIEIQIYFRPILLTSIAVMYSLIIIGLLVGKRKAFR
;
A
#
# COMPACT_ATOMS: atom_id res chain seq x y z
N MET A 1 -27.92 -17.18 16.95
CA MET A 1 -28.00 -15.70 17.00
C MET A 1 -27.60 -15.24 18.38
N SER A 2 -26.32 -14.96 18.60
CA SER A 2 -25.80 -14.29 19.79
C SER A 2 -24.57 -13.50 19.40
N ALA A 3 -24.61 -12.21 19.70
CA ALA A 3 -23.59 -11.24 19.35
C ALA A 3 -22.26 -11.53 20.07
N SER A 4 -21.31 -12.12 19.35
CA SER A 4 -19.88 -12.06 19.69
C SER A 4 -19.05 -11.56 18.50
N PHE A 5 -19.66 -10.73 17.63
CA PHE A 5 -19.02 -10.14 16.45
C PHE A 5 -17.87 -9.17 16.78
N PHE A 6 -17.63 -8.88 18.07
CA PHE A 6 -16.61 -7.96 18.60
C PHE A 6 -15.91 -8.54 19.84
N SER A 7 -15.35 -9.74 19.76
CA SER A 7 -14.44 -10.25 20.79
C SER A 7 -13.06 -9.59 20.71
N ILE A 8 -12.28 -9.62 21.80
CA ILE A 8 -10.87 -9.16 21.84
C ILE A 8 -10.05 -9.86 20.74
N ASP A 9 -10.33 -11.13 20.48
CA ASP A 9 -9.67 -11.93 19.44
C ASP A 9 -9.90 -11.38 18.03
N PHE A 10 -11.10 -10.85 17.74
CA PHE A 10 -11.38 -10.18 16.46
C PHE A 10 -10.51 -8.93 16.28
N PHE A 11 -10.36 -8.13 17.33
CA PHE A 11 -9.50 -6.94 17.27
C PHE A 11 -8.02 -7.29 17.15
N LEU A 12 -7.57 -8.41 17.72
CA LEU A 12 -6.20 -8.89 17.59
C LEU A 12 -5.93 -9.47 16.19
N ASP A 13 -6.87 -10.21 15.62
CA ASP A 13 -6.71 -10.85 14.31
C ASP A 13 -6.91 -9.89 13.13
N GLN A 14 -7.67 -8.81 13.34
CA GLN A 14 -8.05 -7.83 12.31
C GLN A 14 -7.61 -6.40 12.66
N PHE A 15 -6.58 -6.23 13.51
CA PHE A 15 -6.13 -4.92 14.02
C PHE A 15 -5.82 -3.88 12.92
N TYR A 16 -5.51 -4.33 11.70
CA TYR A 16 -5.22 -3.47 10.55
C TYR A 16 -6.48 -2.76 10.01
N LEU A 17 -7.67 -3.36 10.12
CA LEU A 17 -8.94 -2.72 9.69
C LEU A 17 -9.25 -1.43 10.47
N PRO A 18 -9.31 -1.41 11.81
CA PRO A 18 -9.52 -0.19 12.56
C PRO A 18 -8.36 0.80 12.37
N LEU A 19 -7.13 0.33 12.12
CA LEU A 19 -6.00 1.20 11.81
C LEU A 19 -6.19 1.96 10.48
N TYR A 20 -6.67 1.29 9.42
CA TYR A 20 -7.00 1.96 8.16
C TYR A 20 -8.12 2.98 8.33
N LEU A 21 -9.19 2.61 9.04
CA LEU A 21 -10.31 3.51 9.32
C LEU A 21 -9.86 4.74 10.12
N LEU A 22 -9.05 4.54 11.16
CA LEU A 22 -8.46 5.62 11.94
C LEU A 22 -7.60 6.54 11.07
N THR A 23 -6.74 5.96 10.23
CA THR A 23 -5.90 6.73 9.31
C THR A 23 -6.75 7.57 8.36
N TRP A 24 -7.84 6.99 7.83
CA TRP A 24 -8.77 7.70 6.96
C TRP A 24 -9.43 8.88 7.67
N ILE A 25 -9.99 8.68 8.88
CA ILE A 25 -10.61 9.73 9.67
C ILE A 25 -9.62 10.87 9.92
N ILE A 26 -8.40 10.56 10.35
CA ILE A 26 -7.34 11.56 10.57
C ILE A 26 -7.00 12.27 9.26
N SER A 27 -6.95 11.56 8.12
CA SER A 27 -6.68 12.16 6.82
C SER A 27 -7.75 13.17 6.40
N LEU A 28 -9.02 12.91 6.71
CA LEU A 28 -10.13 13.84 6.46
C LEU A 28 -10.07 15.06 7.38
N LEU A 29 -9.86 14.86 8.68
CA LEU A 29 -9.73 15.95 9.65
C LEU A 29 -8.56 16.88 9.31
N ARG A 30 -7.51 16.34 8.69
CA ARG A 30 -6.30 17.09 8.29
C ARG A 30 -6.27 17.47 6.82
N TYR A 31 -7.33 17.18 6.06
CA TYR A 31 -7.37 17.33 4.61
C TYR A 31 -7.05 18.75 4.13
N ARG A 32 -7.51 19.77 4.86
CA ARG A 32 -7.21 21.19 4.59
C ARG A 32 -5.71 21.53 4.51
N ARG A 33 -4.83 20.64 5.00
CA ARG A 33 -3.37 20.86 4.99
C ARG A 33 -2.69 20.40 3.71
N PHE A 34 -3.32 19.53 2.93
CA PHE A 34 -2.70 18.90 1.76
C PHE A 34 -3.66 18.75 0.55
N PHE A 35 -4.88 19.28 0.61
CA PHE A 35 -5.86 19.22 -0.49
C PHE A 35 -5.37 19.89 -1.79
N ASP A 36 -4.47 20.86 -1.70
CA ASP A 36 -3.86 21.59 -2.81
C ASP A 36 -2.55 20.96 -3.31
N THR A 37 -2.23 19.75 -2.82
CA THR A 37 -0.97 19.07 -3.10
C THR A 37 -1.15 17.83 -3.97
N ALA A 38 -0.04 17.16 -4.31
CA ALA A 38 -0.08 15.86 -4.98
C ALA A 38 -0.88 14.80 -4.19
N LEU A 39 -0.99 14.94 -2.86
CA LEU A 39 -1.68 14.01 -1.96
C LEU A 39 -3.19 14.23 -1.82
N LYS A 40 -3.80 15.10 -2.63
CA LYS A 40 -5.24 15.38 -2.53
C LYS A 40 -6.15 14.13 -2.62
N TYR A 41 -5.69 13.06 -3.27
CA TYR A 41 -6.45 11.79 -3.36
C TYR A 41 -6.01 10.73 -2.33
N LEU A 42 -5.11 11.07 -1.40
CA LEU A 42 -4.67 10.15 -0.35
C LEU A 42 -5.84 9.61 0.51
N PRO A 43 -6.83 10.42 0.95
CA PRO A 43 -7.96 9.89 1.70
C PRO A 43 -8.78 8.89 0.89
N ILE A 44 -8.90 9.08 -0.42
CA ILE A 44 -9.60 8.16 -1.32
C ILE A 44 -8.84 6.84 -1.41
N LEU A 45 -7.51 6.87 -1.51
CA LEU A 45 -6.70 5.65 -1.51
C LEU A 45 -6.82 4.89 -0.17
N ILE A 46 -6.79 5.59 0.96
CA ILE A 46 -6.89 4.96 2.27
C ILE A 46 -8.26 4.29 2.45
N ILE A 47 -9.36 4.96 2.11
CA ILE A 47 -10.69 4.34 2.22
C ILE A 47 -10.87 3.20 1.22
N TYR A 48 -10.27 3.30 0.03
CA TYR A 48 -10.25 2.19 -0.93
C TYR A 48 -9.50 0.98 -0.37
N THR A 49 -8.39 1.20 0.35
CA THR A 49 -7.67 0.13 1.07
C THR A 49 -8.56 -0.49 2.15
N PHE A 50 -9.20 0.35 2.99
CA PHE A 50 -10.11 -0.12 4.02
C PHE A 50 -11.24 -0.97 3.45
N PHE A 51 -11.90 -0.52 2.38
CA PHE A 51 -12.99 -1.29 1.75
C PHE A 51 -12.50 -2.55 1.06
N THR A 52 -11.31 -2.55 0.45
CA THR A 52 -10.71 -3.75 -0.15
C THR A 52 -10.50 -4.83 0.92
N GLU A 53 -9.99 -4.43 2.09
CA GLU A 53 -9.69 -5.34 3.19
C GLU A 53 -10.95 -5.76 3.94
N LEU A 54 -11.91 -4.85 4.11
CA LEU A 54 -13.21 -5.14 4.70
C LEU A 54 -14.00 -6.14 3.82
N LEU A 55 -13.96 -5.95 2.50
CA LEU A 55 -14.57 -6.88 1.56
C LEU A 55 -13.88 -8.25 1.64
N GLY A 56 -12.54 -8.28 1.65
CA GLY A 56 -11.77 -9.51 1.84
C GLY A 56 -12.12 -10.24 3.14
N TYR A 57 -12.33 -9.50 4.24
CA TYR A 57 -12.85 -10.05 5.48
C TYR A 57 -14.25 -10.66 5.28
N PHE A 58 -15.21 -9.92 4.72
CA PHE A 58 -16.58 -10.43 4.55
C PHE A 58 -16.63 -11.70 3.69
N ILE A 59 -15.87 -11.73 2.61
CA ILE A 59 -15.74 -12.92 1.74
C ILE A 59 -15.22 -14.13 2.51
N LYS A 60 -14.21 -13.93 3.36
CA LYS A 60 -13.58 -15.03 4.09
C LYS A 60 -14.51 -15.66 5.14
N TYR A 61 -15.40 -14.85 5.72
CA TYR A 61 -16.21 -15.26 6.87
C TYR A 61 -17.73 -15.35 6.58
N ASN A 62 -18.19 -15.01 5.37
CA ASN A 62 -19.59 -15.11 4.97
C ASN A 62 -19.71 -15.71 3.56
N ASP A 63 -20.37 -16.86 3.46
CA ASP A 63 -20.55 -17.58 2.20
C ASP A 63 -21.44 -16.82 1.20
N GLU A 64 -22.35 -15.96 1.69
CA GLU A 64 -23.24 -15.13 0.85
C GLU A 64 -22.52 -14.05 0.03
N PHE A 65 -21.29 -13.69 0.42
CA PHE A 65 -20.47 -12.70 -0.29
C PHE A 65 -19.45 -13.35 -1.24
N GLN A 66 -19.48 -14.67 -1.39
CA GLN A 66 -18.66 -15.36 -2.38
C GLN A 66 -19.27 -15.16 -3.76
N PHE A 67 -18.52 -14.52 -4.66
CA PHE A 67 -18.95 -14.31 -6.06
C PHE A 67 -19.13 -15.63 -6.84
N PHE A 68 -18.66 -16.77 -6.32
CA PHE A 68 -18.70 -18.08 -6.95
C PHE A 68 -19.04 -19.16 -5.92
N SER A 69 -19.92 -20.09 -6.29
CA SER A 69 -20.60 -21.04 -5.39
C SER A 69 -19.87 -22.39 -5.16
N ASP A 70 -18.69 -22.60 -5.76
CA ASP A 70 -17.97 -23.89 -5.66
C ASP A 70 -16.88 -23.82 -4.58
N GLY A 71 -16.89 -24.72 -3.59
CA GLY A 71 -16.01 -24.67 -2.41
C GLY A 71 -14.49 -24.79 -2.69
N ARG A 72 -14.11 -25.12 -3.93
CA ARG A 72 -12.71 -25.11 -4.41
C ARG A 72 -12.21 -23.69 -4.75
N TYR A 73 -13.08 -22.70 -4.68
CA TYR A 73 -12.88 -21.34 -5.19
C TYR A 73 -13.10 -20.25 -4.14
N ALA A 74 -13.10 -20.58 -2.85
CA ALA A 74 -13.15 -19.62 -1.74
C ALA A 74 -12.03 -18.54 -1.79
N TRP A 75 -11.05 -18.68 -2.68
CA TRP A 75 -9.92 -17.76 -2.94
C TRP A 75 -10.21 -16.75 -4.08
N HIS A 76 -11.44 -16.67 -4.60
CA HIS A 76 -11.80 -15.95 -5.85
C HIS A 76 -11.80 -14.41 -5.83
N ASN A 77 -11.26 -13.76 -4.80
CA ASN A 77 -11.22 -12.29 -4.74
C ASN A 77 -9.82 -11.70 -4.87
N VAL A 78 -8.88 -12.54 -5.33
CA VAL A 78 -7.53 -12.13 -5.69
C VAL A 78 -7.54 -11.03 -6.77
N ILE A 79 -8.55 -10.98 -7.65
CA ILE A 79 -8.73 -9.88 -8.59
C ILE A 79 -8.85 -8.51 -7.89
N ILE A 80 -9.58 -8.43 -6.78
CA ILE A 80 -9.79 -7.16 -6.07
C ILE A 80 -8.45 -6.65 -5.55
N TYR A 81 -7.64 -7.55 -4.98
CA TYR A 81 -6.28 -7.24 -4.53
C TYR A 81 -5.34 -6.91 -5.68
N ASN A 82 -5.44 -7.60 -6.83
CA ASN A 82 -4.64 -7.30 -8.01
C ASN A 82 -4.95 -5.89 -8.57
N ILE A 83 -6.23 -5.53 -8.69
CA ILE A 83 -6.66 -4.19 -9.12
C ILE A 83 -6.20 -3.15 -8.11
N TYR A 84 -6.41 -3.40 -6.82
CA TYR A 84 -5.99 -2.52 -5.74
C TYR A 84 -4.49 -2.19 -5.83
N GLN A 85 -3.63 -3.20 -6.04
CA GLN A 85 -2.19 -3.00 -6.17
C GLN A 85 -1.83 -2.09 -7.34
N VAL A 86 -2.45 -2.30 -8.51
CA VAL A 86 -2.22 -1.45 -9.69
C VAL A 86 -2.60 0.00 -9.39
N VAL A 87 -3.78 0.22 -8.80
CA VAL A 87 -4.25 1.56 -8.40
C VAL A 87 -3.28 2.21 -7.40
N PHE A 88 -2.80 1.44 -6.42
CA PHE A 88 -1.86 1.89 -5.41
C PHE A 88 -0.52 2.34 -6.03
N PHE A 89 0.05 1.53 -6.92
CA PHE A 89 1.30 1.87 -7.61
C PHE A 89 1.14 3.11 -8.49
N ILE A 90 0.11 3.17 -9.32
CA ILE A 90 -0.16 4.34 -10.18
C ILE A 90 -0.26 5.60 -9.32
N PHE A 91 -1.04 5.55 -8.24
CA PHE A 91 -1.23 6.70 -7.36
C PHE A 91 0.11 7.22 -6.83
N PHE A 92 0.92 6.35 -6.22
CA PHE A 92 2.17 6.79 -5.61
C PHE A 92 3.23 7.20 -6.64
N PHE A 93 3.35 6.49 -7.77
CA PHE A 93 4.25 6.89 -8.85
C PHE A 93 3.89 8.28 -9.38
N GLU A 94 2.61 8.58 -9.54
CA GLU A 94 2.14 9.90 -9.96
C GLU A 94 2.36 10.98 -8.89
N VAL A 95 2.20 10.65 -7.61
CA VAL A 95 2.54 11.55 -6.50
C VAL A 95 4.02 11.92 -6.55
N TYR A 96 4.92 10.93 -6.59
CA TYR A 96 6.36 11.21 -6.62
C TYR A 96 6.81 11.90 -7.90
N ARG A 97 6.23 11.56 -9.05
CA ARG A 97 6.48 12.27 -10.32
C ARG A 97 6.17 13.76 -10.24
N LYS A 98 5.14 14.15 -9.49
CA LYS A 98 4.77 15.57 -9.29
C LYS A 98 5.68 16.28 -8.28
N LEU A 99 6.23 15.55 -7.32
CA LEU A 99 7.05 16.10 -6.23
C LEU A 99 8.51 16.30 -6.61
N VAL A 100 9.07 15.37 -7.38
CA VAL A 100 10.44 15.48 -7.89
C VAL A 100 10.61 16.77 -8.67
N GLN A 101 11.77 17.43 -8.57
CA GLN A 101 12.00 18.69 -9.29
C GLN A 101 12.62 18.44 -10.67
N ASN A 102 13.56 17.49 -10.76
CA ASN A 102 14.33 17.23 -11.97
C ASN A 102 13.44 16.66 -13.11
N PRO A 103 13.35 17.33 -14.27
CA PRO A 103 12.49 16.89 -15.38
C PRO A 103 12.91 15.55 -15.98
N ALA A 104 14.20 15.21 -15.97
CA ALA A 104 14.68 13.90 -16.43
C ALA A 104 14.18 12.78 -15.51
N ILE A 105 14.21 13.00 -14.20
CA ILE A 105 13.69 12.04 -13.22
C ILE A 105 12.16 11.93 -13.34
N LYS A 106 11.43 13.03 -13.56
CA LYS A 106 9.98 12.96 -13.84
C LYS A 106 9.65 12.07 -15.04
N LYS A 107 10.43 12.23 -16.12
CA LYS A 107 10.30 11.42 -17.34
C LYS A 107 10.62 9.95 -17.05
N GLN A 108 11.64 9.70 -16.25
CA GLN A 108 12.01 8.35 -15.84
C GLN A 108 10.90 7.68 -15.00
N ILE A 109 10.34 8.36 -13.99
CA ILE A 109 9.23 7.84 -13.18
C ILE A 109 8.02 7.52 -14.06
N HIS A 110 7.73 8.35 -15.07
CA HIS A 110 6.65 8.09 -16.02
C HIS A 110 6.87 6.79 -16.80
N TYR A 111 8.07 6.57 -17.36
CA TYR A 111 8.39 5.32 -18.07
C TYR A 111 8.39 4.11 -17.14
N LEU A 112 8.87 4.24 -15.91
CA LEU A 112 8.80 3.18 -14.91
C LEU A 112 7.35 2.83 -14.53
N SER A 113 6.45 3.82 -14.47
CA SER A 113 5.03 3.60 -14.26
C SER A 113 4.41 2.81 -15.41
N ILE A 114 4.68 3.19 -16.67
CA ILE A 114 4.22 2.44 -17.85
C ILE A 114 4.79 1.01 -17.84
N PHE A 115 6.08 0.86 -17.55
CA PHE A 115 6.72 -0.46 -17.47
C PHE A 115 6.08 -1.33 -16.38
N CYS A 116 5.77 -0.79 -15.21
CA CYS A 116 5.05 -1.50 -14.16
C CYS A 116 3.65 -1.94 -14.61
N LEU A 117 2.92 -1.14 -15.40
CA LEU A 117 1.62 -1.57 -15.93
C LEU A 117 1.78 -2.69 -16.95
N LEU A 118 2.79 -2.60 -17.81
CA LEU A 118 3.10 -3.66 -18.77
C LEU A 118 3.44 -4.98 -18.05
N THR A 119 4.12 -4.96 -16.90
CA THR A 119 4.41 -6.20 -16.16
C THR A 119 3.14 -6.85 -15.62
N TYR A 120 2.16 -6.05 -15.16
CA TYR A 120 0.84 -6.59 -14.77
C TYR A 120 0.08 -7.18 -15.97
N VAL A 121 0.13 -6.53 -17.14
CA VAL A 121 -0.50 -7.05 -18.37
C VAL A 121 0.16 -8.36 -18.80
N VAL A 122 1.49 -8.40 -18.87
CA VAL A 122 2.25 -9.60 -19.22
C VAL A 122 1.95 -10.73 -18.24
N ASN A 123 1.94 -10.44 -16.94
CA ASN A 123 1.64 -11.45 -15.92
C ASN A 123 0.20 -11.99 -16.07
N ALA A 124 -0.77 -11.15 -16.43
CA ALA A 124 -2.16 -11.55 -16.68
C ALA A 124 -2.34 -12.40 -17.96
N ILE A 125 -1.42 -12.32 -18.92
CA ILE A 125 -1.42 -13.21 -20.10
C ILE A 125 -0.99 -14.64 -19.70
N PHE A 126 -0.02 -14.75 -18.79
CA PHE A 126 0.49 -16.06 -18.35
C PHE A 126 -0.33 -16.69 -17.22
N LEU A 127 -0.92 -15.87 -16.35
CA LEU A 127 -1.69 -16.30 -15.18
C LEU A 127 -3.05 -15.62 -15.20
N ASN A 128 -4.13 -16.40 -14.99
CA ASN A 128 -5.47 -15.81 -14.93
C ASN A 128 -5.59 -14.89 -13.68
N PRO A 129 -5.78 -13.56 -13.84
CA PRO A 129 -5.87 -12.59 -12.73
C PRO A 129 -7.08 -12.77 -11.83
N LEU A 130 -8.10 -13.52 -12.29
CA LEU A 130 -9.28 -13.84 -11.49
C LEU A 130 -8.97 -14.86 -10.40
N HIS A 131 -7.97 -15.72 -10.62
CA HIS A 131 -7.66 -16.85 -9.74
C HIS A 131 -6.27 -16.77 -9.13
N ASN A 132 -5.34 -16.03 -9.75
CA ASN A 132 -3.94 -16.00 -9.35
C ASN A 132 -3.51 -14.61 -8.95
N GLN A 133 -2.69 -14.54 -7.90
CA GLN A 133 -2.10 -13.29 -7.46
C GLN A 133 -1.03 -12.88 -8.47
N MET A 134 -1.00 -11.58 -8.79
CA MET A 134 -0.05 -11.03 -9.74
C MET A 134 1.34 -10.82 -9.11
N THR A 135 1.85 -11.84 -8.42
CA THR A 135 3.02 -11.76 -7.53
C THR A 135 4.29 -11.29 -8.25
N TYR A 136 4.58 -11.79 -9.46
CA TYR A 136 5.73 -11.34 -10.26
C TYR A 136 5.68 -9.84 -10.55
N ALA A 137 4.53 -9.35 -11.04
CA ALA A 137 4.33 -7.94 -11.33
C ALA A 137 4.42 -7.09 -10.04
N HIS A 138 3.89 -7.59 -8.93
CA HIS A 138 3.93 -6.92 -7.63
C HIS A 138 5.37 -6.79 -7.08
N ILE A 139 6.21 -7.83 -7.22
CA ILE A 139 7.63 -7.76 -6.84
C ILE A 139 8.35 -6.68 -7.66
N ILE A 140 8.12 -6.64 -8.98
CA ILE A 140 8.72 -5.61 -9.85
C ILE A 140 8.25 -4.22 -9.45
N GLY A 141 6.94 -4.03 -9.25
CA GLY A 141 6.37 -2.75 -8.79
C GLY A 141 6.96 -2.28 -7.45
N SER A 142 7.21 -3.22 -6.53
CA SER A 142 7.86 -2.95 -5.24
C SER A 142 9.30 -2.46 -5.41
N GLY A 143 10.07 -3.07 -6.30
CA GLY A 143 11.42 -2.63 -6.63
C GLY A 143 11.45 -1.22 -7.25
N ILE A 144 10.50 -0.94 -8.15
CA ILE A 144 10.32 0.40 -8.73
C ILE A 144 9.93 1.41 -7.65
N MET A 145 9.03 1.06 -6.73
CA MET A 145 8.66 1.91 -5.60
C MET A 145 9.88 2.27 -4.74
N LEU A 146 10.69 1.29 -4.33
CA LEU A 146 11.91 1.54 -3.55
C LEU A 146 12.91 2.45 -4.27
N TYR A 147 13.06 2.25 -5.58
CA TYR A 147 13.90 3.11 -6.41
C TYR A 147 13.41 4.58 -6.39
N ILE A 148 12.10 4.79 -6.58
CA ILE A 148 11.49 6.12 -6.54
C ILE A 148 11.61 6.76 -5.16
N LEU A 149 11.41 5.98 -4.09
CA LEU A 149 11.57 6.45 -2.71
C LEU A 149 13.01 6.90 -2.43
N THR A 150 14.00 6.15 -2.93
CA THR A 150 15.42 6.49 -2.78
C THR A 150 15.75 7.81 -3.48
N ILE A 151 15.24 8.02 -4.69
CA ILE A 151 15.35 9.30 -5.40
C ILE A 151 14.73 10.43 -4.58
N TYR A 152 13.51 10.23 -4.09
CA TYR A 152 12.78 11.24 -3.32
C TYR A 152 13.55 11.64 -2.05
N PHE A 153 14.05 10.67 -1.28
CA PHE A 153 14.85 10.95 -0.09
C PHE A 153 16.16 11.67 -0.43
N ARG A 154 16.83 11.28 -1.53
CA ARG A 154 18.05 11.95 -1.98
C ARG A 154 17.79 13.41 -2.34
N GLU A 155 16.74 13.70 -3.13
CA GLU A 155 16.39 15.09 -3.46
C GLU A 155 16.05 15.89 -2.20
N LYS A 156 15.24 15.32 -1.30
CA LYS A 156 14.86 16.02 -0.05
C LYS A 156 15.98 16.22 0.94
N TYR A 157 17.02 15.38 0.92
CA TYR A 157 18.22 15.58 1.74
C TYR A 157 19.12 16.68 1.18
N LEU A 158 19.18 16.82 -0.15
CA LEU A 158 19.97 17.85 -0.82
C LEU A 158 19.27 19.21 -0.90
N GLU A 159 17.95 19.25 -0.68
CA GLU A 159 17.16 20.48 -0.73
C GLU A 159 17.36 21.33 0.53
N GLU A 160 17.72 22.60 0.33
CA GLU A 160 17.76 23.61 1.40
C GLU A 160 16.33 24.05 1.75
N SER A 161 15.68 23.30 2.63
CA SER A 161 14.35 23.67 3.13
C SER A 161 14.45 24.41 4.48
N PRO A 162 13.73 25.54 4.65
CA PRO A 162 13.63 26.22 5.96
C PRO A 162 12.81 25.41 6.98
N TYR A 163 12.17 24.31 6.56
CA TYR A 163 11.35 23.47 7.41
C TYR A 163 12.01 22.12 7.70
N PRO A 164 12.06 21.70 8.97
CA PRO A 164 12.51 20.35 9.33
C PRO A 164 11.71 19.24 8.64
N LEU A 165 12.39 18.19 8.17
CA LEU A 165 11.80 17.03 7.49
C LEU A 165 10.66 16.37 8.28
N LYS A 166 10.73 16.37 9.62
CA LYS A 166 9.67 15.85 10.50
C LYS A 166 8.31 16.54 10.32
N PHE A 167 8.27 17.75 9.75
CA PHE A 167 7.02 18.45 9.44
C PHE A 167 6.52 18.21 8.01
N ASN A 168 7.30 17.51 7.17
CA ASN A 168 6.91 17.14 5.83
C ASN A 168 6.09 15.84 5.86
N LEU A 169 4.83 15.91 5.40
CA LEU A 169 3.94 14.75 5.35
C LEU A 169 4.48 13.63 4.44
N MET A 170 5.09 14.00 3.30
CA MET A 170 5.64 13.05 2.36
C MET A 170 6.85 12.30 2.93
N PHE A 171 7.63 12.90 3.83
CA PHE A 171 8.72 12.20 4.52
C PHE A 171 8.21 10.99 5.32
N TRP A 172 7.14 11.17 6.09
CA TRP A 172 6.53 10.10 6.88
C TRP A 172 5.88 9.02 6.03
N ILE A 173 5.15 9.41 4.98
CA ILE A 173 4.54 8.47 4.03
C ILE A 173 5.63 7.66 3.32
N SER A 174 6.68 8.32 2.83
CA SER A 174 7.81 7.66 2.17
C SER A 174 8.53 6.69 3.10
N SER A 175 8.69 7.06 4.37
CA SER A 175 9.32 6.19 5.38
C SER A 175 8.49 4.94 5.62
N GLY A 176 7.16 5.08 5.75
CA GLY A 176 6.25 3.94 5.90
C GLY A 176 6.25 3.02 4.68
N LEU A 177 6.19 3.58 3.48
CA LEU A 177 6.27 2.82 2.23
C LEU A 177 7.61 2.06 2.12
N THR A 178 8.71 2.69 2.53
CA THR A 178 10.04 2.05 2.50
C THR A 178 10.09 0.83 3.40
N VAL A 179 9.54 0.91 4.62
CA VAL A 179 9.46 -0.24 5.54
C VAL A 179 8.70 -1.39 4.91
N PHE A 180 7.49 -1.11 4.40
CA PHE A 180 6.64 -2.14 3.80
C PHE A 180 7.27 -2.76 2.54
N TYR A 181 7.70 -1.92 1.58
CA TYR A 181 8.22 -2.39 0.29
C TYR A 181 9.64 -2.93 0.35
N THR A 182 10.35 -2.80 1.47
CA THR A 182 11.60 -3.56 1.71
C THR A 182 11.29 -5.00 2.10
N LEU A 183 10.29 -5.22 2.97
CA LEU A 183 9.95 -6.53 3.50
C LEU A 183 9.08 -7.36 2.55
N PHE A 184 8.08 -6.72 1.93
CA PHE A 184 7.10 -7.39 1.07
C PHE A 184 7.71 -8.20 -0.11
N PRO A 185 8.60 -7.64 -0.96
CA PRO A 185 9.13 -8.39 -2.09
C PRO A 185 10.03 -9.53 -1.64
N LEU A 186 10.76 -9.40 -0.52
CA LEU A 186 11.56 -10.48 0.05
C LEU A 186 10.67 -11.66 0.45
N ILE A 187 9.60 -11.39 1.22
CA ILE A 187 8.62 -12.39 1.62
C ILE A 187 7.98 -13.05 0.38
N SER A 188 7.61 -12.24 -0.61
CA SER A 188 6.97 -12.71 -1.84
C SER A 188 7.88 -13.62 -2.67
N ILE A 189 9.17 -13.30 -2.77
CA ILE A 189 10.17 -14.13 -3.47
C ILE A 189 10.34 -15.47 -2.74
N ILE A 190 10.41 -15.46 -1.41
CA ILE A 190 10.57 -16.69 -0.62
C ILE A 190 9.35 -17.61 -0.81
N TYR A 191 8.13 -17.03 -0.79
CA TYR A 191 6.91 -17.77 -1.06
C TYR A 191 6.91 -18.36 -2.48
N LEU A 192 7.33 -17.57 -3.48
CA LEU A 192 7.42 -18.01 -4.87
C LEU A 192 8.40 -19.17 -5.08
N LEU A 193 9.53 -19.15 -4.37
CA LEU A 193 10.57 -20.18 -4.45
C LEU A 193 10.27 -21.39 -3.55
N ASN A 194 9.15 -21.41 -2.82
CA ASN A 194 8.77 -22.46 -1.87
C ASN A 194 9.90 -22.81 -0.88
N LEU A 195 10.68 -21.81 -0.45
CA LEU A 195 11.77 -22.04 0.48
C LEU A 195 11.23 -22.26 1.90
N ASN A 196 11.73 -23.31 2.55
CA ASN A 196 11.53 -23.70 3.95
C ASN A 196 10.16 -23.36 4.58
N ILE A 197 9.25 -24.32 4.56
CA ILE A 197 7.86 -24.22 5.02
C ILE A 197 7.76 -23.75 6.48
N GLU A 198 8.70 -24.14 7.35
CA GLU A 198 8.68 -23.78 8.78
C GLU A 198 8.84 -22.27 9.00
N ILE A 199 9.62 -21.58 8.15
CA ILE A 199 9.86 -20.14 8.26
C ILE A 199 8.63 -19.35 7.79
N GLN A 200 7.80 -19.91 6.91
CA GLN A 200 6.65 -19.23 6.32
C GLN A 200 5.58 -18.83 7.35
N ILE A 201 5.52 -19.53 8.49
CA ILE A 201 4.61 -19.22 9.60
C ILE A 201 4.85 -17.80 10.13
N TYR A 202 6.09 -17.31 10.08
CA TYR A 202 6.46 -15.97 10.57
C TYR A 202 6.19 -14.84 9.56
N PHE A 203 5.96 -15.15 8.27
CA PHE A 203 5.80 -14.12 7.24
C PHE A 203 4.51 -13.32 7.35
N ARG A 204 3.39 -13.98 7.68
CA ARG A 204 2.13 -13.27 7.87
C ARG A 204 2.23 -12.26 9.03
N PRO A 205 2.71 -12.63 10.23
CA PRO A 205 2.97 -11.65 11.30
C PRO A 205 3.88 -10.51 10.86
N ILE A 206 5.02 -10.79 10.22
CA ILE A 206 5.97 -9.75 9.76
C ILE A 206 5.29 -8.78 8.79
N LEU A 207 4.52 -9.30 7.84
CA LEU A 207 3.80 -8.48 6.86
C LEU A 207 2.77 -7.59 7.55
N LEU A 208 1.95 -8.15 8.44
CA LEU A 208 0.96 -7.39 9.21
C LEU A 208 1.62 -6.33 10.11
N THR A 209 2.74 -6.65 10.75
CA THR A 209 3.53 -5.68 11.53
C THR A 209 4.07 -4.56 10.64
N SER A 210 4.54 -4.88 9.43
CA SER A 210 5.04 -3.86 8.50
C SER A 210 3.94 -2.90 8.04
N ILE A 211 2.71 -3.40 7.84
CA ILE A 211 1.51 -2.59 7.58
C ILE A 211 1.22 -1.69 8.78
N ALA A 212 1.25 -2.26 9.99
CA ALA A 212 1.03 -1.52 11.24
C ALA A 212 2.00 -0.33 11.36
N VAL A 213 3.28 -0.58 11.12
CA VAL A 213 4.35 0.43 11.15
C VAL A 213 4.13 1.48 10.07
N MET A 214 3.84 1.06 8.83
CA MET A 214 3.59 1.96 7.71
C MET A 214 2.45 2.93 8.03
N TYR A 215 1.28 2.42 8.45
CA TYR A 215 0.14 3.26 8.75
C TYR A 215 0.32 4.11 10.01
N SER A 216 1.07 3.62 11.00
CA SER A 216 1.47 4.43 12.16
C SER A 216 2.31 5.64 11.74
N LEU A 217 3.28 5.44 10.84
CA LEU A 217 4.09 6.54 10.29
C LEU A 217 3.22 7.52 9.49
N ILE A 218 2.28 7.03 8.68
CA ILE A 218 1.32 7.89 7.95
C ILE A 218 0.49 8.73 8.94
N ILE A 219 -0.04 8.12 10.00
CA ILE A 219 -0.79 8.82 11.05
C ILE A 219 0.07 9.91 11.70
N ILE A 220 1.30 9.59 12.10
CA ILE A 220 2.25 10.57 12.67
C ILE A 220 2.45 11.73 11.69
N GLY A 221 2.66 11.42 10.40
CA GLY A 221 2.79 12.42 9.35
C GLY A 221 1.57 13.32 9.21
N LEU A 222 0.35 12.78 9.24
CA LEU A 222 -0.89 13.54 9.15
C LEU A 222 -1.10 14.47 10.37
N LEU A 223 -0.68 14.00 11.55
CA LEU A 223 -0.79 14.77 12.79
C LEU A 223 0.25 15.89 12.88
N VAL A 224 1.53 15.57 12.61
CA VAL A 224 2.66 16.50 12.76
C VAL A 224 2.85 17.39 11.52
N GLY A 225 2.43 16.92 10.35
CA GLY A 225 2.64 17.56 9.06
C GLY A 225 2.09 18.98 8.99
N LYS A 226 2.92 19.92 8.51
CA LYS A 226 2.56 21.34 8.35
C LYS A 226 2.41 21.65 6.87
N ARG A 227 1.34 22.38 6.50
CA ARG A 227 1.06 22.77 5.11
C ARG A 227 2.26 23.44 4.42
N LYS A 228 2.96 24.35 5.12
CA LYS A 228 4.12 25.06 4.58
C LYS A 228 5.34 24.17 4.32
N ALA A 229 5.46 23.06 5.03
CA ALA A 229 6.56 22.10 4.91
C ALA A 229 6.31 21.02 3.85
N PHE A 230 5.20 21.12 3.10
CA PHE A 230 4.89 20.18 2.03
C PHE A 230 5.72 20.44 0.76
N ARG A 231 6.02 21.72 0.48
CA ARG A 231 6.86 22.11 -0.65
C ARG A 231 8.27 21.57 -0.48
#